data_AF-A0A7W9BJS5-F1
#
_entry.id   AF-A0A7W9BJS5-F1
#
_cell.length_a   1.000
_cell.length_b   1.000
_cell.length_c   1.000
_cell.angle_alpha   90.00
_cell.angle_beta   90.00
_cell.angle_gamma   90.00
#
_symmetry.space_group_name_H-M   'P 1'
#
loop_
_entity.id
_entity.type
_entity.pdbx_description
1 polymer ?
#
loop_
_entity_poly.entity_id
_entity_poly.type
_entity_poly.pdbx_seq_one_letter_code
_entity_poly.pdbx_strand_id
1 'polypeptide(L)'
;MSMKRLAHLDDISGAAVPPAYDPAAHGCGIVHLGLGAFHRAHQAAMTDAALAADGGDWRITGVGLRSRTVVDALEEQNCLYTLLERDEAGVTGRVIGSIAKAIAADPAATLAVLCAPETRIVTLTVTEKGYGIDRATGGPDTDNPVIAADLANLDAPSGVLGLLTVALSERRARGCDPFTVLCCDNLPDNGKFLKGGIVGFARLYDAGLADWIDGNVAFPSSMVDRITPAASDATLLDAQKLTGCSDLCAIETEPFTQWVIEDNFPQGRPAWEHGGAIFVDDVDKFERMKLRMLNGAHSMLAYAGFLSGHRYVRDVMANAALAKVVQRHLQAAAQTLEPLPMIDFETYAHDLEARFRNPAIAHETYQIAMDGTQKLPQRIFAPAMDAIAAGQSLRPFALATAAWMRYALGVDEAGKSYDLRDPREAEIKTVLADVPRDGERISAALHEHLQFVPRSLVEHAEWRETVAAILGDILDKGIGAVILAESDI
;
A
#
# COMPACT_ATOMS: atom_id res chain seq x y z
N MET A 1 -26.99 31.72 4.81
CA MET A 1 -25.63 32.22 5.06
C MET A 1 -24.67 31.22 4.46
N SER A 2 -23.64 31.67 3.73
CA SER A 2 -22.58 30.77 3.27
C SER A 2 -21.94 30.13 4.50
N MET A 3 -21.78 28.81 4.48
CA MET A 3 -21.14 28.10 5.60
C MET A 3 -19.69 28.55 5.70
N LYS A 4 -19.18 28.66 6.93
CA LYS A 4 -17.77 29.03 7.17
C LYS A 4 -16.87 27.90 6.68
N ARG A 5 -15.76 28.23 6.03
CA ARG A 5 -14.75 27.26 5.61
C ARG A 5 -13.85 26.92 6.80
N LEU A 6 -13.37 25.68 6.89
CA LEU A 6 -12.42 25.23 7.90
C LEU A 6 -11.05 25.89 7.66
N ALA A 7 -10.86 27.12 8.15
CA ALA A 7 -9.62 27.87 8.01
C ALA A 7 -8.94 28.12 9.37
N HIS A 8 -9.68 28.10 10.46
CA HIS A 8 -9.15 28.25 11.81
C HIS A 8 -9.71 27.17 12.75
N LEU A 9 -8.91 26.77 13.75
CA LEU A 9 -9.35 25.77 14.74
C LEU A 9 -10.54 26.28 15.58
N ASP A 10 -10.61 27.58 15.84
CA ASP A 10 -11.73 28.23 16.54
C ASP A 10 -13.05 28.20 15.75
N ASP A 11 -13.02 27.78 14.48
CA ASP A 11 -14.22 27.65 13.63
C ASP A 11 -14.98 26.35 13.91
N ILE A 12 -14.32 25.39 14.55
CA ILE A 12 -14.85 24.06 14.81
C ILE A 12 -15.91 24.16 15.91
N SER A 13 -17.13 23.74 15.58
CA SER A 13 -18.30 23.76 16.49
C SER A 13 -19.00 22.41 16.64
N GLY A 14 -18.55 21.38 15.91
CA GLY A 14 -19.09 20.02 15.99
C GLY A 14 -18.23 19.06 16.82
N ALA A 15 -18.42 17.75 16.60
CA ALA A 15 -17.76 16.68 17.35
C ALA A 15 -16.35 16.31 16.85
N ALA A 16 -15.85 16.94 15.80
CA ALA A 16 -14.50 16.69 15.29
C ALA A 16 -13.45 17.09 16.33
N VAL A 17 -12.45 16.22 16.54
CA VAL A 17 -11.35 16.49 17.47
C VAL A 17 -10.34 17.44 16.80
N PRO A 18 -10.06 18.64 17.34
CA PRO A 18 -9.00 19.50 16.82
C PRO A 18 -7.59 18.96 17.18
N PRO A 19 -6.52 19.41 16.51
CA PRO A 19 -5.15 19.13 16.94
C PRO A 19 -4.93 19.55 18.40
N ALA A 20 -4.23 18.73 19.19
CA ALA A 20 -3.92 19.01 20.59
C ALA A 20 -2.70 19.92 20.80
N TYR A 21 -2.31 20.65 19.75
CA TYR A 21 -1.20 21.60 19.71
C TYR A 21 -1.61 22.79 18.82
N ASP A 22 -0.93 23.94 18.97
CA ASP A 22 -1.09 25.07 18.05
C ASP A 22 -0.19 24.88 16.81
N PRO A 23 -0.73 24.62 15.61
CA PRO A 23 0.10 24.40 14.43
C PRO A 23 1.00 25.60 14.09
N ALA A 24 0.60 26.82 14.45
CA ALA A 24 1.40 28.02 14.18
C ALA A 24 2.67 28.10 15.06
N ALA A 25 2.74 27.35 16.15
CA ALA A 25 3.90 27.31 17.05
C ALA A 25 5.04 26.39 16.56
N HIS A 26 4.86 25.67 15.46
CA HIS A 26 5.82 24.67 14.95
C HIS A 26 6.31 24.99 13.53
N GLY A 27 7.62 24.89 13.32
CA GLY A 27 8.27 25.02 12.03
C GLY A 27 8.15 23.79 11.13
N CYS A 28 8.64 23.90 9.89
CA CYS A 28 8.71 22.80 8.95
C CYS A 28 10.03 22.05 9.06
N GLY A 29 9.97 20.72 8.98
CA GLY A 29 11.15 19.85 8.91
C GLY A 29 11.04 18.76 7.85
N ILE A 30 9.85 18.63 7.24
CA ILE A 30 9.51 17.59 6.28
C ILE A 30 9.05 18.23 4.98
N VAL A 31 9.58 17.77 3.85
CA VAL A 31 8.96 17.98 2.54
C VAL A 31 8.29 16.69 2.10
N HIS A 32 7.06 16.76 1.62
CA HIS A 32 6.35 15.60 1.10
C HIS A 32 6.09 15.75 -0.40
N LEU A 33 6.61 14.83 -1.22
CA LEU A 33 6.38 14.81 -2.67
C LEU A 33 5.22 13.86 -2.99
N GLY A 34 4.14 14.40 -3.57
CA GLY A 34 2.95 13.62 -3.91
C GLY A 34 1.81 13.78 -2.91
N LEU A 35 1.29 15.00 -2.78
CA LEU A 35 0.23 15.39 -1.85
C LEU A 35 -1.16 14.76 -2.15
N GLY A 36 -1.25 13.44 -1.98
CA GLY A 36 -2.45 12.64 -2.22
C GLY A 36 -3.35 12.44 -0.99
N ALA A 37 -4.42 11.67 -1.18
CA ALA A 37 -5.30 11.28 -0.06
C ALA A 37 -4.58 10.35 0.93
N PHE A 38 -3.82 9.36 0.44
CA PHE A 38 -3.09 8.43 1.29
C PHE A 38 -2.09 9.11 2.21
N HIS A 39 -1.28 10.04 1.71
CA HIS A 39 -0.36 10.82 2.54
C HIS A 39 -1.07 11.53 3.69
N ARG A 40 -2.18 12.20 3.37
CA ARG A 40 -2.98 12.93 4.34
C ARG A 40 -3.60 11.96 5.38
N ALA A 41 -4.12 10.83 4.93
CA ALA A 41 -4.67 9.82 5.85
C ALA A 41 -3.59 9.10 6.68
N HIS A 42 -2.32 9.12 6.29
CA HIS A 42 -1.29 8.27 6.89
C HIS A 42 -0.12 9.08 7.46
N GLN A 43 0.87 9.49 6.66
CA GLN A 43 2.07 10.14 7.20
C GLN A 43 1.76 11.51 7.83
N ALA A 44 0.88 12.31 7.24
CA ALA A 44 0.48 13.59 7.83
C ALA A 44 -0.29 13.37 9.15
N ALA A 45 -1.15 12.34 9.20
CA ALA A 45 -1.91 11.99 10.39
C ALA A 45 -1.04 11.47 11.55
N MET A 46 0.04 10.74 11.25
CA MET A 46 1.03 10.29 12.24
C MET A 46 1.97 11.41 12.67
N THR A 47 2.32 12.32 11.75
CA THR A 47 3.10 13.53 12.08
C THR A 47 2.29 14.46 12.98
N ASP A 48 0.98 14.56 12.75
CA ASP A 48 0.06 15.32 13.62
C ASP A 48 0.03 14.76 15.05
N ALA A 49 -0.02 13.43 15.20
CA ALA A 49 0.06 12.78 16.49
C ALA A 49 1.44 12.98 17.18
N ALA A 50 2.54 12.91 16.42
CA ALA A 50 3.88 13.17 16.93
C ALA A 50 4.05 14.62 17.42
N LEU A 51 3.53 15.60 16.67
CA LEU A 51 3.52 17.01 17.06
C LEU A 51 2.67 17.25 18.31
N ALA A 52 1.52 16.57 18.43
CA ALA A 52 0.68 16.65 19.62
C ALA A 52 1.36 16.08 20.88
N ALA A 53 2.20 15.05 20.73
CA ALA A 53 2.91 14.42 21.84
C ALA A 53 4.14 15.23 22.28
N ASP A 54 5.03 15.52 21.33
CA ASP A 54 6.39 16.02 21.63
C ASP A 54 6.72 17.36 20.97
N GLY A 55 5.86 17.84 20.07
CA GLY A 55 6.08 19.08 19.33
C GLY A 55 7.28 19.01 18.36
N GLY A 56 8.08 20.08 18.35
CA GLY A 56 9.22 20.24 17.43
C GLY A 56 8.85 20.79 16.06
N ASP A 57 9.87 21.12 15.26
CA ASP A 57 9.71 21.75 13.94
C ASP A 57 9.56 20.72 12.83
N TRP A 58 8.50 19.91 12.92
CA TRP A 58 8.27 18.77 12.04
C TRP A 58 7.03 18.91 11.14
N ARG A 59 6.46 20.12 11.00
CA ARG A 59 5.37 20.32 10.05
C ARG A 59 5.82 20.06 8.62
N ILE A 60 4.85 19.77 7.77
CA ILE A 60 5.04 19.28 6.41
C ILE A 60 4.83 20.41 5.41
N THR A 61 5.80 20.59 4.51
CA THR A 61 5.58 21.27 3.24
C THR A 61 5.14 20.23 2.21
N GLY A 62 3.87 20.25 1.82
CA GLY A 62 3.32 19.34 0.83
C GLY A 62 3.60 19.82 -0.60
N VAL A 63 3.91 18.91 -1.52
CA VAL A 63 4.16 19.24 -2.93
C VAL A 63 3.23 18.40 -3.81
N GLY A 64 2.33 19.08 -4.52
CA GLY A 64 1.53 18.52 -5.58
C GLY A 64 2.29 18.58 -6.90
N LEU A 65 2.89 17.48 -7.34
CA LEU A 65 3.66 17.43 -8.59
C LEU A 65 2.80 17.58 -9.86
N ARG A 66 1.49 17.28 -9.77
CA ARG A 66 0.57 17.29 -10.92
C ARG A 66 -0.76 17.99 -10.65
N SER A 67 -1.31 17.86 -9.44
CA SER A 67 -2.62 18.42 -9.09
C SER A 67 -2.47 19.79 -8.44
N ARG A 68 -3.12 20.81 -9.00
CA ARG A 68 -3.26 22.13 -8.37
C ARG A 68 -4.48 22.22 -7.46
N THR A 69 -5.59 21.56 -7.83
CA THR A 69 -6.87 21.68 -7.13
C THR A 69 -6.81 21.35 -5.64
N VAL A 70 -6.12 20.26 -5.26
CA VAL A 70 -5.99 19.87 -3.85
C VAL A 70 -5.08 20.84 -3.10
N VAL A 71 -4.03 21.33 -3.75
CA VAL A 71 -3.09 22.30 -3.15
C VAL A 71 -3.79 23.63 -2.91
N ASP A 72 -4.49 24.16 -3.91
CA ASP A 72 -5.21 25.43 -3.81
C ASP A 72 -6.27 25.36 -2.69
N ALA A 73 -7.01 24.25 -2.60
CA ALA A 73 -8.00 24.04 -1.55
C ALA A 73 -7.36 23.95 -0.14
N LEU A 74 -6.19 23.31 -0.01
CA LEU A 74 -5.46 23.26 1.26
C LEU A 74 -4.95 24.64 1.66
N GLU A 75 -4.35 25.40 0.75
CA GLU A 75 -3.87 26.76 1.01
C GLU A 75 -5.03 27.69 1.45
N GLU A 76 -6.19 27.57 0.80
CA GLU A 76 -7.42 28.30 1.19
C GLU A 76 -7.96 27.92 2.59
N GLN A 77 -7.48 26.81 3.17
CA GLN A 77 -7.86 26.29 4.50
C GLN A 77 -6.73 26.39 5.53
N ASN A 78 -5.68 27.20 5.28
CA ASN A 78 -4.46 27.22 6.10
C ASN A 78 -3.86 25.81 6.31
N CYS A 79 -4.00 24.96 5.29
CA CYS A 79 -3.65 23.55 5.25
C CYS A 79 -4.34 22.65 6.28
N LEU A 80 -5.40 23.11 6.93
CA LEU A 80 -6.27 22.27 7.76
C LEU A 80 -7.16 21.40 6.89
N TYR A 81 -7.40 20.17 7.33
CA TYR A 81 -8.39 19.27 6.74
C TYR A 81 -8.89 18.26 7.77
N THR A 82 -10.06 17.69 7.52
CA THR A 82 -10.68 16.67 8.37
C THR A 82 -10.32 15.28 7.85
N LEU A 83 -9.77 14.45 8.71
CA LEU A 83 -9.61 13.02 8.51
C LEU A 83 -10.78 12.28 9.17
N LEU A 84 -11.58 11.61 8.37
CA LEU A 84 -12.72 10.81 8.82
C LEU A 84 -12.32 9.34 8.88
N GLU A 85 -12.63 8.69 10.00
CA GLU A 85 -12.47 7.24 10.16
C GLU A 85 -13.85 6.59 10.13
N ARG A 86 -13.99 5.54 9.30
CA ARG A 86 -15.28 4.90 9.04
C ARG A 86 -15.20 3.40 9.21
N ASP A 87 -16.05 2.87 10.09
CA ASP A 87 -16.17 1.44 10.39
C ASP A 87 -17.62 1.04 10.69
N GLU A 88 -17.82 -0.13 11.31
CA GLU A 88 -19.14 -0.63 11.73
C GLU A 88 -19.80 0.23 12.83
N ALA A 89 -19.02 0.90 13.68
CA ALA A 89 -19.53 1.72 14.77
C ALA A 89 -19.99 3.11 14.29
N GLY A 90 -19.47 3.58 13.16
CA GLY A 90 -19.95 4.78 12.50
C GLY A 90 -18.83 5.61 11.87
N VAL A 91 -18.96 6.93 11.98
CA VAL A 91 -18.00 7.91 11.44
C VAL A 91 -17.50 8.78 12.57
N THR A 92 -16.19 8.80 12.77
CA THR A 92 -15.52 9.77 13.63
C THR A 92 -14.66 10.68 12.77
N GLY A 93 -14.24 11.83 13.30
CA GLY A 93 -13.37 12.74 12.56
C GLY A 93 -12.44 13.54 13.46
N ARG A 94 -11.26 13.82 12.95
CA ARG A 94 -10.29 14.73 13.56
C ARG A 94 -9.77 15.74 12.52
N VAL A 95 -9.54 16.96 12.95
CA VAL A 95 -8.88 17.98 12.13
C VAL A 95 -7.37 17.80 12.26
N ILE A 96 -6.67 17.80 11.13
CA ILE A 96 -5.22 17.63 11.06
C ILE A 96 -4.56 18.97 10.76
N GLY A 97 -3.50 19.30 11.51
CA GLY A 97 -2.74 20.56 11.39
C GLY A 97 -1.29 20.40 10.97
N SER A 98 -0.83 19.17 10.73
CA SER A 98 0.60 18.89 10.49
C SER A 98 1.14 19.41 9.16
N ILE A 99 0.28 19.73 8.19
CA ILE A 99 0.67 20.38 6.93
C ILE A 99 0.69 21.89 7.15
N ALA A 100 1.83 22.52 6.88
CA ALA A 100 2.04 23.95 7.05
C ALA A 100 1.76 24.77 5.80
N LYS A 101 2.11 24.23 4.64
CA LYS A 101 1.93 24.86 3.33
C LYS A 101 1.95 23.81 2.23
N ALA A 102 1.40 24.15 1.07
CA ALA A 102 1.35 23.30 -0.10
C ALA A 102 1.85 24.02 -1.37
N ILE A 103 2.64 23.33 -2.19
CA ILE A 103 3.24 23.84 -3.43
C ILE A 103 2.62 23.12 -4.65
N ALA A 104 2.10 23.88 -5.60
CA ALA A 104 1.35 23.38 -6.76
C ALA A 104 2.17 23.42 -8.06
N ALA A 105 2.76 22.29 -8.44
CA ALA A 105 3.45 22.08 -9.72
C ALA A 105 4.47 23.20 -10.03
N ASP A 106 5.26 23.58 -9.02
CA ASP A 106 6.29 24.61 -9.12
C ASP A 106 7.66 24.01 -8.77
N PRO A 107 8.45 23.62 -9.79
CA PRO A 107 9.78 23.06 -9.59
C PRO A 107 10.74 23.95 -8.82
N ALA A 108 10.72 25.26 -9.07
CA ALA A 108 11.64 26.20 -8.43
C ALA A 108 11.31 26.37 -6.94
N ALA A 109 10.03 26.52 -6.60
CA ALA A 109 9.60 26.56 -5.20
C ALA A 109 9.86 25.23 -4.48
N THR A 110 9.67 24.10 -5.18
CA THR A 110 9.96 22.76 -4.65
C THR A 110 11.44 22.58 -4.35
N LEU A 111 12.31 22.93 -5.29
CA LEU A 111 13.76 22.86 -5.10
C LEU A 111 14.21 23.77 -3.96
N ALA A 112 13.66 24.98 -3.85
CA ALA A 112 13.97 25.90 -2.76
C ALA A 112 13.68 25.30 -1.37
N VAL A 113 12.55 24.61 -1.18
CA VAL A 113 12.23 23.99 0.11
C VAL A 113 13.03 22.70 0.37
N LEU A 114 13.39 21.95 -0.67
CA LEU A 114 14.30 20.79 -0.52
C LEU A 114 15.73 21.23 -0.11
N CYS A 115 16.18 22.37 -0.63
CA CYS A 115 17.50 22.93 -0.32
C CYS A 115 17.55 23.69 1.02
N ALA A 116 16.42 23.96 1.67
CA ALA A 116 16.36 24.68 2.94
C ALA A 116 16.99 23.84 4.07
N PRO A 117 17.92 24.39 4.88
CA PRO A 117 18.64 23.62 5.90
C PRO A 117 17.72 22.97 6.94
N GLU A 118 16.56 23.56 7.21
CA GLU A 118 15.55 23.04 8.14
C GLU A 118 14.88 21.74 7.65
N THR A 119 14.88 21.50 6.32
CA THR A 119 14.40 20.26 5.72
C THR A 119 15.36 19.13 6.03
N ARG A 120 14.90 18.22 6.89
CA ARG A 120 15.66 17.07 7.40
C ARG A 120 15.17 15.74 6.84
N ILE A 121 13.91 15.68 6.41
CA ILE A 121 13.31 14.49 5.82
C ILE A 121 12.52 14.89 4.57
N VAL A 122 12.67 14.10 3.51
CA VAL A 122 11.81 14.13 2.32
C VAL A 122 11.04 12.82 2.24
N THR A 123 9.72 12.90 2.34
CA THR A 123 8.82 11.74 2.22
C THR A 123 8.12 11.74 0.86
N LEU A 124 7.74 10.57 0.33
CA LEU A 124 7.15 10.48 -1.02
C LEU A 124 6.00 9.48 -1.14
N THR A 125 4.93 9.90 -1.82
CA THR A 125 3.85 9.02 -2.34
C THR A 125 3.49 9.44 -3.76
N VAL A 126 4.36 9.09 -4.72
CA VAL A 126 4.30 9.53 -6.12
C VAL A 126 3.83 8.44 -7.08
N THR A 127 3.52 7.24 -6.56
CA THR A 127 3.22 6.00 -7.28
C THR A 127 4.42 5.44 -8.04
N GLU A 128 4.39 4.14 -8.36
CA GLU A 128 5.49 3.44 -9.01
C GLU A 128 5.87 4.04 -10.38
N LYS A 129 4.88 4.62 -11.07
CA LYS A 129 5.08 5.29 -12.37
C LYS A 129 5.68 6.69 -12.23
N GLY A 130 5.73 7.23 -11.02
CA GLY A 130 6.22 8.58 -10.72
C GLY A 130 7.74 8.70 -10.71
N TYR A 131 8.47 7.60 -10.55
CA TYR A 131 9.92 7.64 -10.34
C TYR A 131 10.75 7.74 -11.62
N GLY A 132 10.27 7.22 -12.75
CA GLY A 132 11.11 7.10 -13.97
C GLY A 132 12.31 6.17 -13.75
N ILE A 133 12.14 5.11 -12.95
CA ILE A 133 13.14 4.06 -12.73
C ILE A 133 12.75 2.85 -13.57
N ASP A 134 13.69 2.31 -14.34
CA ASP A 134 13.52 1.03 -15.02
C ASP A 134 13.66 -0.10 -14.00
N ARG A 135 12.60 -0.90 -13.86
CA ARG A 135 12.55 -2.02 -12.91
C ARG A 135 13.54 -3.13 -13.24
N ALA A 136 13.92 -3.31 -14.50
CA ALA A 136 14.85 -4.35 -14.91
C ALA A 136 16.29 -4.01 -14.48
N THR A 137 16.65 -2.72 -14.54
CA THR A 137 18.01 -2.26 -14.24
C THR A 137 18.15 -1.68 -12.83
N GLY A 138 17.05 -1.24 -12.22
CA GLY A 138 17.06 -0.52 -10.93
C GLY A 138 17.61 0.91 -11.02
N GLY A 139 17.86 1.40 -12.24
CA GLY A 139 18.39 2.74 -12.51
C GLY A 139 17.39 3.65 -13.22
N PRO A 140 17.75 4.92 -13.48
CA PRO A 140 16.90 5.85 -14.23
C PRO A 140 16.61 5.31 -15.64
N ASP A 141 15.34 5.33 -16.03
CA ASP A 141 14.90 5.05 -17.39
C ASP A 141 15.15 6.28 -18.27
N THR A 142 16.21 6.25 -19.08
CA THR A 142 16.59 7.39 -19.93
C THR A 142 15.63 7.63 -21.09
N ASP A 143 14.80 6.64 -21.44
CA ASP A 143 13.77 6.79 -22.47
C ASP A 143 12.50 7.46 -21.88
N ASN A 144 12.40 7.55 -20.55
CA ASN A 144 11.35 8.31 -19.91
C ASN A 144 11.49 9.81 -20.22
N PRO A 145 10.44 10.47 -20.78
CA PRO A 145 10.53 11.87 -21.18
C PRO A 145 10.87 12.85 -20.06
N VAL A 146 10.46 12.55 -18.82
CA VAL A 146 10.74 13.41 -17.66
C VAL A 146 12.22 13.29 -17.27
N ILE A 147 12.75 12.06 -17.25
CA ILE A 147 14.17 11.82 -16.95
C ILE A 147 15.06 12.46 -18.02
N ALA A 148 14.73 12.27 -19.30
CA ALA A 148 15.47 12.89 -20.40
C ALA A 148 15.45 14.43 -20.32
N ALA A 149 14.29 15.02 -19.99
CA ALA A 149 14.15 16.47 -19.84
C ALA A 149 14.97 17.01 -18.66
N ASP A 150 14.91 16.36 -17.50
CA ASP A 150 15.67 16.78 -16.32
C ASP A 150 17.19 16.66 -16.55
N LEU A 151 17.66 15.59 -17.20
CA LEU A 151 19.07 15.43 -17.57
C LEU A 151 19.55 16.49 -18.56
N ALA A 152 18.67 16.95 -19.45
CA ALA A 152 18.99 18.01 -20.41
C ALA A 152 19.02 19.41 -19.75
N ASN A 153 18.36 19.60 -18.61
CA ASN A 153 18.30 20.88 -17.90
C ASN A 153 18.23 20.71 -16.37
N LEU A 154 19.40 20.55 -15.75
CA LEU A 154 19.53 20.38 -14.30
C LEU A 154 19.18 21.63 -13.49
N ASP A 155 19.04 22.81 -14.12
CA ASP A 155 18.66 24.06 -13.43
C ASP A 155 17.14 24.13 -13.17
N ALA A 156 16.34 23.30 -13.83
CA ALA A 156 14.89 23.27 -13.68
C ALA A 156 14.32 21.83 -13.71
N PRO A 157 14.76 20.95 -12.81
CA PRO A 157 14.28 19.57 -12.78
C PRO A 157 12.83 19.53 -12.32
N SER A 158 12.02 18.67 -12.94
CA SER A 158 10.59 18.53 -12.65
C SER A 158 10.20 17.14 -12.17
N GLY A 159 11.01 16.14 -12.49
CA GLY A 159 10.86 14.76 -12.02
C GLY A 159 11.41 14.56 -10.62
N VAL A 160 10.94 13.49 -9.97
CA VAL A 160 11.33 13.15 -8.59
C VAL A 160 12.84 12.90 -8.49
N LEU A 161 13.42 12.13 -9.41
CA LEU A 161 14.87 11.87 -9.40
C LEU A 161 15.67 13.15 -9.63
N GLY A 162 15.28 13.97 -10.61
CA GLY A 162 15.94 15.24 -10.88
C GLY A 162 15.89 16.17 -9.67
N LEU A 163 14.70 16.42 -9.12
CA LEU A 163 14.49 17.30 -7.96
C LEU A 163 15.33 16.88 -6.75
N LEU A 164 15.29 15.59 -6.38
CA LEU A 164 16.04 15.09 -5.23
C LEU A 164 17.55 15.17 -5.46
N THR A 165 18.02 14.78 -6.65
CA THR A 165 19.45 14.75 -6.96
C THR A 165 20.04 16.16 -7.02
N VAL A 166 19.34 17.10 -7.67
CA VAL A 166 19.76 18.50 -7.75
C VAL A 166 19.73 19.16 -6.37
N ALA A 167 18.69 18.91 -5.56
CA ALA A 167 18.63 19.43 -4.20
C ALA A 167 19.80 18.93 -3.35
N LEU A 168 20.12 17.63 -3.41
CA LEU A 168 21.27 17.05 -2.71
C LEU A 168 22.60 17.65 -3.19
N SER A 169 22.73 17.90 -4.49
CA SER A 169 23.90 18.59 -5.07
C SER A 169 24.06 20.00 -4.50
N GLU A 170 22.98 20.78 -4.47
CA GLU A 170 23.01 22.15 -3.93
C GLU A 170 23.33 22.17 -2.44
N ARG A 171 22.72 21.27 -1.66
CA ARG A 171 23.00 21.16 -0.22
C ARG A 171 24.47 20.82 0.02
N ARG A 172 25.01 19.85 -0.71
CA ARG A 172 26.43 19.50 -0.66
C ARG A 172 27.32 20.71 -0.98
N ALA A 173 27.01 21.45 -2.05
CA ALA A 173 27.77 22.63 -2.45
C ALA A 173 27.75 23.76 -1.39
N ARG A 174 26.66 23.85 -0.61
CA ARG A 174 26.49 24.81 0.49
C ARG A 174 27.02 24.31 1.84
N GLY A 175 27.49 23.05 1.91
CA GLY A 175 27.92 22.43 3.17
C GLY A 175 26.76 22.15 4.13
N CYS A 176 25.53 22.03 3.62
CA CYS A 176 24.37 21.60 4.41
C CYS A 176 24.32 20.08 4.51
N ASP A 177 23.91 19.57 5.67
CA ASP A 177 23.71 18.14 5.87
C ASP A 177 22.62 17.58 4.92
N PRO A 178 22.76 16.35 4.40
CA PRO A 178 21.74 15.72 3.57
C PRO A 178 20.47 15.41 4.37
N PHE A 179 19.30 15.54 3.75
CA PHE A 179 18.05 15.03 4.32
C PHE A 179 17.95 13.50 4.14
N THR A 180 17.17 12.84 5.00
CA THR A 180 16.74 11.46 4.76
C THR A 180 15.68 11.42 3.65
N VAL A 181 15.75 10.45 2.75
CA VAL A 181 14.73 10.20 1.73
C VAL A 181 13.93 8.95 2.12
N LEU A 182 12.69 9.15 2.54
CA LEU A 182 11.79 8.09 3.03
C LEU A 182 10.68 7.83 2.01
N CYS A 183 10.75 6.68 1.34
CA CYS A 183 9.72 6.26 0.42
C CYS A 183 8.51 5.70 1.18
N CYS A 184 7.31 6.17 0.85
CA CYS A 184 6.04 5.72 1.43
C CYS A 184 5.09 5.14 0.36
N ASP A 185 5.60 4.79 -0.82
CA ASP A 185 4.85 4.03 -1.82
C ASP A 185 4.93 2.52 -1.52
N ASN A 186 3.91 1.78 -1.93
CA ASN A 186 3.80 0.33 -1.69
C ASN A 186 4.65 -0.48 -2.69
N LEU A 187 5.97 -0.33 -2.55
CA LEU A 187 7.01 -1.02 -3.30
C LEU A 187 7.85 -1.88 -2.34
N PRO A 188 8.26 -3.10 -2.72
CA PRO A 188 9.27 -3.83 -1.97
C PRO A 188 10.58 -3.05 -1.95
N ASP A 189 11.33 -3.12 -0.84
CA ASP A 189 12.66 -2.51 -0.72
C ASP A 189 12.66 -1.03 -1.14
N ASN A 190 11.58 -0.30 -0.87
CA ASN A 190 11.33 0.99 -1.50
C ASN A 190 12.41 2.06 -1.23
N GLY A 191 13.12 1.98 -0.10
CA GLY A 191 14.30 2.78 0.20
C GLY A 191 15.47 2.45 -0.74
N LYS A 192 15.82 1.15 -0.86
CA LYS A 192 16.89 0.67 -1.75
C LYS A 192 16.57 0.97 -3.22
N PHE A 193 15.32 0.79 -3.63
CA PHE A 193 14.84 1.11 -4.98
C PHE A 193 15.05 2.58 -5.32
N LEU A 194 14.63 3.48 -4.43
CA LEU A 194 14.77 4.92 -4.65
C LEU A 194 16.24 5.37 -4.58
N LYS A 195 17.04 4.76 -3.70
CA LYS A 195 18.49 4.95 -3.65
C LYS A 195 19.14 4.63 -5.00
N GLY A 196 18.83 3.48 -5.59
CA GLY A 196 19.33 3.06 -6.90
C GLY A 196 19.00 4.07 -8.01
N GLY A 197 17.75 4.53 -8.04
CA GLY A 197 17.31 5.56 -9.00
C GLY A 197 18.07 6.88 -8.86
N ILE A 198 18.22 7.41 -7.64
CA ILE A 198 18.86 8.71 -7.39
C ILE A 198 20.37 8.64 -7.63
N VAL A 199 21.04 7.59 -7.11
CA VAL A 199 22.48 7.38 -7.35
C VAL A 199 22.73 7.16 -8.85
N GLY A 200 21.87 6.40 -9.52
CA GLY A 200 21.94 6.20 -10.97
C GLY A 200 21.74 7.49 -11.76
N PHE A 201 20.75 8.32 -11.39
CA PHE A 201 20.52 9.62 -12.02
C PHE A 201 21.73 10.54 -11.85
N ALA A 202 22.29 10.64 -10.63
CA ALA A 202 23.52 11.39 -10.38
C ALA A 202 24.68 10.88 -11.25
N ARG A 203 24.82 9.56 -11.38
CA ARG A 203 25.93 8.93 -12.13
C ARG A 203 25.95 9.31 -13.61
N LEU A 204 24.80 9.64 -14.20
CA LEU A 204 24.69 10.05 -15.59
C LEU A 204 25.35 11.40 -15.89
N TYR A 205 25.59 12.25 -14.89
CA TYR A 205 26.20 13.58 -15.09
C TYR A 205 27.31 13.96 -14.11
N ASP A 206 27.33 13.41 -12.89
CA ASP A 206 28.37 13.65 -11.89
C ASP A 206 28.63 12.40 -11.02
N ALA A 207 29.71 11.68 -11.34
CA ALA A 207 30.10 10.49 -10.60
C ALA A 207 30.49 10.78 -9.13
N GLY A 208 31.09 11.94 -8.85
CA GLY A 208 31.48 12.30 -7.49
C GLY A 208 30.28 12.66 -6.61
N LEU A 209 29.23 13.24 -7.20
CA LEU A 209 27.94 13.41 -6.53
C LEU A 209 27.27 12.06 -6.25
N ALA A 210 27.28 11.14 -7.21
CA ALA A 210 26.69 9.82 -7.02
C ALA A 210 27.35 9.05 -5.86
N ASP A 211 28.69 9.05 -5.77
CA ASP A 211 29.41 8.43 -4.65
C ASP A 211 29.10 9.12 -3.31
N TRP A 212 28.97 10.44 -3.32
CA TRP A 212 28.61 11.19 -2.12
C TRP A 212 27.19 10.85 -1.66
N ILE A 213 26.21 10.80 -2.57
CA ILE A 213 24.83 10.42 -2.23
C ILE A 213 24.80 9.00 -1.66
N ASP A 214 25.46 8.05 -2.32
CA ASP A 214 25.50 6.64 -1.93
C ASP A 214 26.04 6.43 -0.50
N GLY A 215 27.05 7.22 -0.12
CA GLY A 215 27.72 7.11 1.18
C GLY A 215 27.17 8.01 2.30
N ASN A 216 26.40 9.07 1.99
CA ASN A 216 26.03 10.09 2.98
C ASN A 216 24.52 10.27 3.16
N VAL A 217 23.68 9.80 2.22
CA VAL A 217 22.22 10.00 2.28
C VAL A 217 21.55 8.73 2.81
N ALA A 218 20.65 8.89 3.78
CA ALA A 218 19.87 7.78 4.31
C ALA A 218 18.61 7.52 3.46
N PHE A 219 18.37 6.25 3.15
CA PHE A 219 17.23 5.76 2.38
C PHE A 219 16.53 4.61 3.13
N PRO A 220 15.97 4.85 4.32
CA PRO A 220 15.23 3.81 5.04
C PRO A 220 14.07 3.30 4.20
N SER A 221 13.92 1.98 4.16
CA SER A 221 12.72 1.34 3.60
C SER A 221 11.56 1.46 4.57
N SER A 222 10.34 1.40 4.02
CA SER A 222 9.14 1.40 4.85
C SER A 222 8.01 0.56 4.26
N MET A 223 7.20 -0.02 5.13
CA MET A 223 5.94 -0.65 4.78
C MET A 223 4.80 0.22 5.28
N VAL A 224 3.89 0.57 4.36
CA VAL A 224 2.72 1.39 4.65
C VAL A 224 1.43 0.60 4.41
N ASP A 225 0.43 0.80 5.25
CA ASP A 225 -0.89 0.19 5.06
C ASP A 225 -2.00 1.03 5.70
N ARG A 226 -2.94 1.46 4.85
CA ARG A 226 -4.19 2.12 5.23
C ARG A 226 -5.09 2.23 3.99
N ILE A 227 -6.32 1.73 4.05
CA ILE A 227 -7.30 1.90 2.97
C ILE A 227 -7.85 3.32 3.03
N THR A 228 -7.54 4.11 2.01
CA THR A 228 -7.99 5.50 1.86
C THR A 228 -8.73 5.67 0.54
N PRO A 229 -10.08 5.54 0.53
CA PRO A 229 -10.89 5.79 -0.66
C PRO A 229 -10.78 7.24 -1.13
N ALA A 230 -11.20 7.48 -2.38
CA ALA A 230 -11.41 8.85 -2.85
C ALA A 230 -12.56 9.49 -2.06
N ALA A 231 -12.38 10.75 -1.65
CA ALA A 231 -13.44 11.50 -0.99
C ALA A 231 -14.66 11.64 -1.92
N SER A 232 -15.86 11.49 -1.34
CA SER A 232 -17.14 11.64 -2.01
C SER A 232 -17.90 12.85 -1.45
N ASP A 233 -18.99 13.25 -2.10
CA ASP A 233 -19.90 14.28 -1.55
C ASP A 233 -20.38 13.91 -0.14
N ALA A 234 -20.58 12.61 0.14
CA ALA A 234 -20.93 12.14 1.48
C ALA A 234 -19.79 12.37 2.49
N THR A 235 -18.54 12.17 2.10
CA THR A 235 -17.36 12.48 2.92
C THR A 235 -17.34 13.95 3.31
N LEU A 236 -17.55 14.85 2.35
CA LEU A 236 -17.56 16.29 2.58
C LEU A 236 -18.74 16.72 3.49
N LEU A 237 -19.92 16.14 3.27
CA LEU A 237 -21.10 16.40 4.10
C LEU A 237 -20.92 15.90 5.54
N ASP A 238 -20.29 14.75 5.74
CA ASP A 238 -20.02 14.23 7.08
C ASP A 238 -18.95 15.08 7.78
N ALA A 239 -17.91 15.52 7.07
CA ALA A 239 -16.92 16.46 7.60
C ALA A 239 -17.61 17.76 8.05
N GLN A 240 -18.57 18.25 7.27
CA GLN A 240 -19.35 19.43 7.59
C GLN A 240 -20.20 19.26 8.85
N LYS A 241 -20.83 18.08 9.04
CA LYS A 241 -21.57 17.78 10.28
C LYS A 241 -20.64 17.69 11.49
N LEU A 242 -19.47 17.09 11.30
CA LEU A 242 -18.49 16.88 12.37
C LEU A 242 -17.78 18.18 12.78
N THR A 243 -17.53 19.10 11.86
CA THR A 243 -16.79 20.34 12.15
C THR A 243 -17.69 21.57 12.31
N GLY A 244 -18.88 21.56 11.69
CA GLY A 244 -19.69 22.78 11.50
C GLY A 244 -19.17 23.69 10.38
N CYS A 245 -18.15 23.26 9.63
CA CYS A 245 -17.50 24.02 8.57
C CYS A 245 -17.57 23.30 7.22
N SER A 246 -17.54 24.04 6.11
CA SER A 246 -17.23 23.45 4.81
C SER A 246 -15.73 23.12 4.76
N ASP A 247 -15.42 21.87 4.44
CA ASP A 247 -14.05 21.38 4.27
C ASP A 247 -13.95 20.66 2.92
N LEU A 248 -13.29 21.31 1.95
CA LEU A 248 -13.08 20.76 0.61
C LEU A 248 -11.90 19.79 0.54
N CYS A 249 -11.14 19.70 1.62
CA CYS A 249 -9.97 18.85 1.75
C CYS A 249 -10.27 17.61 2.60
N ALA A 250 -11.50 17.42 3.08
CA ALA A 250 -11.86 16.27 3.88
C ALA A 250 -11.57 14.95 3.14
N ILE A 251 -11.06 13.96 3.88
CA ILE A 251 -10.78 12.62 3.38
C ILE A 251 -11.32 11.59 4.36
N GLU A 252 -11.57 10.39 3.86
CA GLU A 252 -11.98 9.26 4.70
C GLU A 252 -11.05 8.07 4.54
N THR A 253 -11.06 7.22 5.57
CA THR A 253 -10.22 6.04 5.66
C THR A 253 -10.86 5.02 6.59
N GLU A 254 -10.37 3.78 6.54
CA GLU A 254 -10.56 2.83 7.64
C GLU A 254 -9.81 3.29 8.92
N PRO A 255 -10.24 2.82 10.12
CA PRO A 255 -9.52 3.11 11.36
C PRO A 255 -8.11 2.49 11.39
N PHE A 256 -7.94 1.29 10.82
CA PHE A 256 -6.65 0.62 10.79
C PHE A 256 -5.59 1.47 10.07
N THR A 257 -4.40 1.54 10.66
CA THR A 257 -3.24 2.19 10.07
C THR A 257 -1.98 1.49 10.52
N GLN A 258 -1.02 1.29 9.63
CA GLN A 258 0.27 0.71 9.97
C GLN A 258 1.38 1.38 9.17
N TRP A 259 2.48 1.72 9.86
CA TRP A 259 3.70 2.23 9.24
C TRP A 259 4.89 1.55 9.91
N VAL A 260 5.61 0.71 9.18
CA VAL A 260 6.86 0.11 9.66
C VAL A 260 8.01 0.78 8.93
N ILE A 261 9.03 1.23 9.64
CA ILE A 261 10.11 2.07 9.10
C ILE A 261 11.46 1.56 9.61
N GLU A 262 12.44 1.46 8.72
CA GLU A 262 13.84 1.27 9.14
C GLU A 262 14.33 2.52 9.89
N ASP A 263 14.89 2.37 11.09
CA ASP A 263 15.28 3.52 11.93
C ASP A 263 16.64 4.13 11.54
N ASN A 264 16.69 4.78 10.37
CA ASN A 264 17.89 5.43 9.85
C ASN A 264 17.64 6.90 9.48
N PHE A 265 17.78 7.79 10.46
CA PHE A 265 17.52 9.23 10.34
C PHE A 265 18.66 10.06 10.95
N PRO A 266 19.76 10.32 10.19
CA PRO A 266 20.94 11.01 10.72
C PRO A 266 20.68 12.40 11.32
N GLN A 267 19.65 13.11 10.84
CA GLN A 267 19.24 14.42 11.35
C GLN A 267 18.03 14.37 12.31
N GLY A 268 17.72 13.19 12.83
CA GLY A 268 16.55 12.92 13.65
C GLY A 268 15.25 12.81 12.84
N ARG A 269 14.17 12.47 13.54
CA ARG A 269 12.83 12.28 13.00
C ARG A 269 11.77 12.66 14.03
N PRO A 270 10.50 12.88 13.62
CA PRO A 270 9.40 12.96 14.58
C PRO A 270 9.28 11.66 15.38
N ALA A 271 8.70 11.77 16.58
CA ALA A 271 8.31 10.62 17.40
C ALA A 271 7.04 9.95 16.84
N TRP A 272 7.12 9.45 15.59
CA TRP A 272 6.00 8.83 14.86
C TRP A 272 5.42 7.61 15.57
N GLU A 273 6.13 7.01 16.52
CA GLU A 273 5.62 5.98 17.44
C GLU A 273 4.36 6.43 18.19
N HIS A 274 4.19 7.73 18.49
CA HIS A 274 2.94 8.26 19.07
C HIS A 274 1.75 8.23 18.11
N GLY A 275 2.01 8.18 16.80
CA GLY A 275 1.03 7.92 15.76
C GLY A 275 0.86 6.44 15.41
N GLY A 276 1.57 5.54 16.09
CA GLY A 276 1.54 4.09 15.85
C GLY A 276 2.58 3.57 14.85
N ALA A 277 3.57 4.39 14.45
CA ALA A 277 4.67 3.88 13.63
C ALA A 277 5.56 2.90 14.43
N ILE A 278 6.05 1.87 13.74
CA ILE A 278 6.90 0.82 14.29
C ILE A 278 8.28 0.95 13.66
N PHE A 279 9.29 1.18 14.49
CA PHE A 279 10.68 1.27 14.03
C PHE A 279 11.39 -0.06 14.19
N VAL A 280 12.15 -0.44 13.16
CA VAL A 280 12.81 -1.74 13.04
C VAL A 280 14.18 -1.58 12.40
N ASP A 281 15.01 -2.61 12.51
CA ASP A 281 16.29 -2.66 11.79
C ASP A 281 16.11 -3.07 10.32
N ASP A 282 15.07 -3.89 10.04
CA ASP A 282 14.82 -4.49 8.73
C ASP A 282 13.31 -4.67 8.50
N VAL A 283 12.80 -4.02 7.45
CA VAL A 283 11.37 -4.02 7.09
C VAL A 283 10.95 -5.28 6.33
N ASP A 284 11.88 -6.04 5.75
CA ASP A 284 11.60 -7.20 4.86
C ASP A 284 10.69 -8.23 5.55
N LYS A 285 10.87 -8.43 6.86
CA LYS A 285 10.06 -9.36 7.66
C LYS A 285 8.60 -8.93 7.77
N PHE A 286 8.35 -7.63 7.86
CA PHE A 286 7.02 -7.05 7.96
C PHE A 286 6.32 -6.99 6.59
N GLU A 287 7.07 -6.74 5.53
CA GLU A 287 6.56 -6.90 4.16
C GLU A 287 6.14 -8.35 3.90
N ARG A 288 6.96 -9.32 4.31
CA ARG A 288 6.62 -10.75 4.21
C ARG A 288 5.39 -11.11 5.03
N MET A 289 5.23 -10.56 6.23
CA MET A 289 4.03 -10.70 7.05
C MET A 289 2.78 -10.18 6.32
N LYS A 290 2.82 -8.94 5.83
CA LYS A 290 1.71 -8.34 5.07
C LYS A 290 1.40 -9.14 3.80
N LEU A 291 2.42 -9.53 3.03
CA LEU A 291 2.25 -10.27 1.78
C LEU A 291 1.57 -11.63 1.98
N ARG A 292 1.84 -12.31 3.09
CA ARG A 292 1.28 -13.63 3.37
C ARG A 292 -0.08 -13.55 4.07
N MET A 293 -0.18 -12.76 5.13
CA MET A 293 -1.42 -12.69 5.92
C MET A 293 -2.48 -11.82 5.26
N LEU A 294 -2.18 -10.57 4.94
CA LEU A 294 -3.14 -9.66 4.29
C LEU A 294 -3.34 -10.04 2.81
N ASN A 295 -2.26 -10.00 2.02
CA ASN A 295 -2.38 -10.14 0.57
C ASN A 295 -2.72 -11.58 0.15
N GLY A 296 -2.22 -12.59 0.88
CA GLY A 296 -2.59 -14.01 0.72
C GLY A 296 -4.06 -14.27 1.00
N ALA A 297 -4.55 -13.81 2.15
CA ALA A 297 -5.98 -13.92 2.47
C ALA A 297 -6.84 -13.20 1.42
N HIS A 298 -6.47 -11.99 0.99
CA HIS A 298 -7.14 -11.27 -0.09
C HIS A 298 -7.23 -12.07 -1.39
N SER A 299 -6.13 -12.72 -1.81
CA SER A 299 -6.14 -13.54 -3.02
C SER A 299 -7.07 -14.75 -2.86
N MET A 300 -6.97 -15.48 -1.75
CA MET A 300 -7.83 -16.63 -1.46
C MET A 300 -9.32 -16.24 -1.45
N LEU A 301 -9.66 -15.22 -0.66
CA LEU A 301 -11.05 -14.77 -0.49
C LEU A 301 -11.63 -14.16 -1.77
N ALA A 302 -10.80 -13.58 -2.63
CA ALA A 302 -11.25 -13.01 -3.89
C ALA A 302 -11.76 -14.10 -4.84
N TYR A 303 -11.00 -15.18 -5.02
CA TYR A 303 -11.42 -16.28 -5.89
C TYR A 303 -12.61 -17.04 -5.31
N ALA A 304 -12.53 -17.44 -4.03
CA ALA A 304 -13.62 -18.16 -3.37
C ALA A 304 -14.91 -17.33 -3.29
N GLY A 305 -14.78 -16.04 -2.94
CA GLY A 305 -15.90 -15.11 -2.82
C GLY A 305 -16.56 -14.81 -4.16
N PHE A 306 -15.77 -14.48 -5.18
CA PHE A 306 -16.29 -14.20 -6.52
C PHE A 306 -17.06 -15.41 -7.09
N LEU A 307 -16.47 -16.60 -7.02
CA LEU A 307 -17.10 -17.83 -7.50
C LEU A 307 -18.37 -18.19 -6.69
N SER A 308 -18.42 -17.80 -5.41
CA SER A 308 -19.60 -17.98 -4.55
C SER A 308 -20.66 -16.88 -4.72
N GLY A 309 -20.48 -15.94 -5.66
CA GLY A 309 -21.45 -14.87 -5.94
C GLY A 309 -21.36 -13.66 -5.01
N HIS A 310 -20.30 -13.54 -4.20
CA HIS A 310 -20.07 -12.40 -3.30
C HIS A 310 -19.24 -11.33 -4.01
N ARG A 311 -19.85 -10.15 -4.23
CA ARG A 311 -19.22 -9.05 -4.99
C ARG A 311 -18.14 -8.34 -4.19
N TYR A 312 -18.35 -8.10 -2.90
CA TYR A 312 -17.41 -7.35 -2.07
C TYR A 312 -16.79 -8.23 -0.97
N VAL A 313 -15.60 -7.85 -0.49
CA VAL A 313 -14.91 -8.54 0.62
C VAL A 313 -15.80 -8.63 1.87
N ARG A 314 -16.50 -7.56 2.22
CA ARG A 314 -17.48 -7.57 3.34
C ARG A 314 -18.60 -8.61 3.16
N ASP A 315 -19.02 -8.89 1.93
CA ASP A 315 -20.07 -9.88 1.65
C ASP A 315 -19.54 -11.30 1.86
N VAL A 316 -18.26 -11.53 1.53
CA VAL A 316 -17.53 -12.77 1.84
C VAL A 316 -17.43 -12.96 3.35
N MET A 317 -17.05 -11.90 4.08
CA MET A 317 -16.92 -11.97 5.55
C MET A 317 -18.26 -12.09 6.28
N ALA A 318 -19.37 -11.63 5.68
CA ALA A 318 -20.71 -11.82 6.20
C ALA A 318 -21.20 -13.29 6.09
N ASN A 319 -20.59 -14.09 5.22
CA ASN A 319 -20.86 -15.53 5.12
C ASN A 319 -20.01 -16.29 6.15
N ALA A 320 -20.66 -16.97 7.09
CA ALA A 320 -19.99 -17.65 8.19
C ALA A 320 -19.00 -18.73 7.75
N ALA A 321 -19.29 -19.49 6.68
CA ALA A 321 -18.40 -20.54 6.19
C ALA A 321 -17.16 -19.93 5.53
N LEU A 322 -17.32 -18.91 4.68
CA LEU A 322 -16.21 -18.20 4.05
C LEU A 322 -15.33 -17.49 5.09
N ALA A 323 -15.93 -16.86 6.10
CA ALA A 323 -15.19 -16.18 7.16
C ALA A 323 -14.28 -17.17 7.93
N LYS A 324 -14.76 -18.38 8.25
CA LYS A 324 -13.92 -19.42 8.88
C LYS A 324 -12.77 -19.87 7.96
N VAL A 325 -13.02 -20.00 6.67
CA VAL A 325 -11.97 -20.34 5.68
C VAL A 325 -10.90 -19.24 5.61
N VAL A 326 -11.29 -17.97 5.69
CA VAL A 326 -10.38 -16.82 5.79
C VAL A 326 -9.54 -16.90 7.06
N GLN A 327 -10.16 -17.10 8.22
CA GLN A 327 -9.48 -17.26 9.50
C GLN A 327 -8.44 -18.38 9.45
N ARG A 328 -8.80 -19.54 8.90
CA ARG A 328 -7.88 -20.69 8.76
C ARG A 328 -6.71 -20.39 7.82
N HIS A 329 -6.95 -19.64 6.74
CA HIS A 329 -5.87 -19.20 5.87
C HIS A 329 -4.92 -18.23 6.57
N LEU A 330 -5.45 -17.28 7.36
CA LEU A 330 -4.64 -16.35 8.16
C LEU A 330 -3.78 -17.09 9.19
N GLN A 331 -4.34 -18.07 9.89
CA GLN A 331 -3.62 -18.91 10.85
C GLN A 331 -2.49 -19.70 10.16
N ALA A 332 -2.77 -20.32 9.01
CA ALA A 332 -1.76 -21.05 8.25
C ALA A 332 -0.66 -20.12 7.74
N ALA A 333 -1.02 -18.93 7.22
CA ALA A 333 -0.05 -17.93 6.78
C ALA A 333 0.85 -17.47 7.93
N ALA A 334 0.28 -17.21 9.11
CA ALA A 334 1.04 -16.83 10.31
C ALA A 334 2.06 -17.89 10.73
N GLN A 335 1.71 -19.17 10.63
CA GLN A 335 2.61 -20.29 10.97
C GLN A 335 3.83 -20.42 10.05
N THR A 336 3.80 -19.82 8.86
CA THR A 336 4.93 -19.78 7.92
C THR A 336 5.91 -18.63 8.20
N LEU A 337 5.58 -17.74 9.14
CA LEU A 337 6.36 -16.54 9.43
C LEU A 337 7.29 -16.77 10.63
N GLU A 338 8.48 -16.17 10.54
CA GLU A 338 9.32 -15.97 11.73
C GLU A 338 8.61 -15.05 12.72
N PRO A 339 8.69 -15.32 14.04
CA PRO A 339 8.12 -14.43 15.06
C PRO A 339 8.66 -13.00 14.95
N LEU A 340 7.79 -12.01 15.08
CA LEU A 340 8.14 -10.60 15.16
C LEU A 340 7.89 -10.08 16.58
N PRO A 341 8.92 -9.69 17.36
CA PRO A 341 8.74 -9.30 18.77
C PRO A 341 7.71 -8.20 19.01
N MET A 342 7.50 -7.31 18.03
CA MET A 342 6.59 -6.17 18.12
C MET A 342 5.16 -6.48 17.65
N ILE A 343 4.92 -7.63 17.02
CA ILE A 343 3.62 -7.99 16.45
C ILE A 343 3.18 -9.35 16.97
N ASP A 344 2.02 -9.37 17.62
CA ASP A 344 1.29 -10.60 17.85
C ASP A 344 0.47 -10.96 16.60
N PHE A 345 0.78 -12.10 15.97
CA PHE A 345 0.13 -12.50 14.72
C PHE A 345 -1.35 -12.86 14.89
N GLU A 346 -1.75 -13.31 16.09
CA GLU A 346 -3.16 -13.57 16.35
C GLU A 346 -3.95 -12.26 16.39
N THR A 347 -3.47 -11.26 17.12
CA THR A 347 -4.04 -9.90 17.12
C THR A 347 -4.05 -9.31 15.71
N TYR A 348 -2.95 -9.42 14.97
CA TYR A 348 -2.89 -8.93 13.59
C TYR A 348 -3.91 -9.63 12.68
N ALA A 349 -4.11 -10.95 12.82
CA ALA A 349 -5.15 -11.66 12.08
C ALA A 349 -6.56 -11.16 12.41
N HIS A 350 -6.86 -10.90 13.69
CA HIS A 350 -8.15 -10.31 14.10
C HIS A 350 -8.35 -8.91 13.52
N ASP A 351 -7.31 -8.07 13.51
CA ASP A 351 -7.37 -6.75 12.88
C ASP A 351 -7.67 -6.88 11.37
N LEU A 352 -7.01 -7.80 10.67
CA LEU A 352 -7.28 -8.07 9.26
C LEU A 352 -8.72 -8.52 9.01
N GLU A 353 -9.25 -9.41 9.84
CA GLU A 353 -10.65 -9.84 9.73
C GLU A 353 -11.64 -8.69 9.96
N ALA A 354 -11.39 -7.83 10.96
CA ALA A 354 -12.20 -6.65 11.22
C ALA A 354 -12.19 -5.69 10.01
N ARG A 355 -11.02 -5.47 9.41
CA ARG A 355 -10.89 -4.67 8.18
C ARG A 355 -11.68 -5.27 7.02
N PHE A 356 -11.61 -6.58 6.83
CA PHE A 356 -12.35 -7.27 5.77
C PHE A 356 -13.88 -7.21 5.98
N ARG A 357 -14.35 -7.11 7.23
CA ARG A 357 -15.77 -6.96 7.57
C ARG A 357 -16.30 -5.55 7.36
N ASN A 358 -15.43 -4.55 7.30
CA ASN A 358 -15.83 -3.14 7.29
C ASN A 358 -16.84 -2.82 6.17
N PRO A 359 -18.11 -2.50 6.50
CA PRO A 359 -19.18 -2.31 5.53
C PRO A 359 -18.96 -1.07 4.65
N ALA A 360 -18.17 -0.12 5.13
CA ALA A 360 -17.87 1.10 4.40
C ALA A 360 -16.92 0.90 3.21
N ILE A 361 -16.15 -0.18 3.20
CA ILE A 361 -15.14 -0.42 2.17
C ILE A 361 -15.75 -1.30 1.07
N ALA A 362 -15.95 -0.72 -0.12
CA ALA A 362 -16.45 -1.42 -1.30
C ALA A 362 -15.33 -2.06 -2.12
N HIS A 363 -14.54 -2.93 -1.48
CA HIS A 363 -13.45 -3.64 -2.17
C HIS A 363 -14.02 -4.85 -2.94
N GLU A 364 -14.00 -4.79 -4.27
CA GLU A 364 -14.59 -5.85 -5.11
C GLU A 364 -13.68 -7.09 -5.18
N THR A 365 -14.27 -8.27 -4.99
CA THR A 365 -13.58 -9.57 -5.14
C THR A 365 -13.00 -9.72 -6.54
N TYR A 366 -13.74 -9.31 -7.57
CA TYR A 366 -13.29 -9.35 -8.97
C TYR A 366 -12.10 -8.42 -9.25
N GLN A 367 -12.02 -7.27 -8.58
CA GLN A 367 -10.86 -6.38 -8.67
C GLN A 367 -9.62 -7.00 -8.01
N ILE A 368 -9.80 -7.65 -6.86
CA ILE A 368 -8.69 -8.31 -6.16
C ILE A 368 -8.17 -9.52 -6.95
N ALA A 369 -9.08 -10.25 -7.62
CA ALA A 369 -8.78 -11.46 -8.39
C ALA A 369 -7.89 -11.23 -9.63
N MET A 370 -7.84 -10.00 -10.17
CA MET A 370 -7.00 -9.63 -11.32
C MET A 370 -5.53 -9.98 -11.12
N ASP A 371 -4.77 -10.14 -12.20
CA ASP A 371 -3.32 -10.37 -12.19
C ASP A 371 -2.89 -11.51 -11.25
N GLY A 372 -3.71 -12.57 -11.15
CA GLY A 372 -3.45 -13.71 -10.28
C GLY A 372 -2.08 -14.34 -10.51
N THR A 373 -1.65 -14.46 -11.77
CA THR A 373 -0.33 -15.01 -12.12
C THR A 373 0.84 -14.17 -11.60
N GLN A 374 0.62 -12.88 -11.33
CA GLN A 374 1.61 -11.98 -10.73
C GLN A 374 1.54 -11.93 -9.19
N LYS A 375 0.48 -12.49 -8.61
CA LYS A 375 0.16 -12.39 -7.17
C LYS A 375 0.40 -13.70 -6.41
N LEU A 376 0.03 -14.83 -7.00
CA LEU A 376 0.09 -16.14 -6.35
C LEU A 376 1.51 -16.58 -5.93
N PRO A 377 2.59 -16.32 -6.69
CA PRO A 377 3.93 -16.75 -6.31
C PRO A 377 4.35 -16.32 -4.90
N GLN A 378 4.18 -15.04 -4.59
CA GLN A 378 4.60 -14.43 -3.33
C GLN A 378 3.53 -14.53 -2.24
N ARG A 379 2.25 -14.66 -2.61
CA ARG A 379 1.12 -14.65 -1.66
C ARG A 379 0.69 -16.04 -1.20
N ILE A 380 0.83 -17.07 -2.05
CA ILE A 380 0.32 -18.43 -1.82
C ILE A 380 1.42 -19.48 -1.97
N PHE A 381 2.22 -19.43 -3.05
CA PHE A 381 3.19 -20.49 -3.31
C PHE A 381 4.42 -20.43 -2.41
N ALA A 382 4.95 -19.23 -2.16
CA ALA A 382 6.03 -19.03 -1.19
C ALA A 382 5.67 -19.55 0.22
N PRO A 383 4.53 -19.15 0.84
CA PRO A 383 4.16 -19.72 2.13
C PRO A 383 3.82 -21.22 2.06
N ALA A 384 3.29 -21.74 0.94
CA ALA A 384 3.09 -23.18 0.78
C ALA A 384 4.42 -23.97 0.80
N MET A 385 5.48 -23.45 0.17
CA MET A 385 6.81 -24.07 0.23
C MET A 385 7.39 -24.06 1.64
N ASP A 386 7.18 -22.99 2.39
CA ASP A 386 7.62 -22.91 3.79
C ASP A 386 6.81 -23.86 4.68
N ALA A 387 5.51 -24.00 4.43
CA ALA A 387 4.65 -24.97 5.12
C ALA A 387 5.11 -26.41 4.84
N ILE A 388 5.50 -26.75 3.61
CA ILE A 388 6.12 -28.05 3.26
C ILE A 388 7.38 -28.26 4.09
N ALA A 389 8.29 -27.28 4.10
CA ALA A 389 9.55 -27.37 4.84
C ALA A 389 9.35 -27.55 6.35
N ALA A 390 8.27 -26.98 6.90
CA ALA A 390 7.92 -27.05 8.31
C ALA A 390 7.00 -28.22 8.68
N GLY A 391 6.58 -29.06 7.72
CA GLY A 391 5.62 -30.16 7.96
C GLY A 391 4.22 -29.68 8.39
N GLN A 392 3.83 -28.48 7.97
CA GLN A 392 2.55 -27.85 8.28
C GLN A 392 1.49 -28.23 7.23
N SER A 393 0.22 -27.98 7.55
CA SER A 393 -0.89 -28.28 6.62
C SER A 393 -0.81 -27.43 5.35
N LEU A 394 -0.84 -28.10 4.19
CA LEU A 394 -0.87 -27.44 2.88
C LEU A 394 -2.28 -27.03 2.44
N ARG A 395 -3.30 -27.59 3.10
CA ARG A 395 -4.70 -27.50 2.67
C ARG A 395 -5.20 -26.06 2.48
N PRO A 396 -4.89 -25.08 3.36
CA PRO A 396 -5.35 -23.70 3.17
C PRO A 396 -4.76 -23.01 1.92
N PHE A 397 -3.50 -23.32 1.57
CA PHE A 397 -2.85 -22.80 0.36
C PHE A 397 -3.29 -23.56 -0.89
N ALA A 398 -3.52 -24.87 -0.77
CA ALA A 398 -4.06 -25.70 -1.84
C ALA A 398 -5.49 -25.29 -2.21
N LEU A 399 -6.34 -24.97 -1.22
CA LEU A 399 -7.69 -24.44 -1.45
C LEU A 399 -7.67 -23.11 -2.22
N ALA A 400 -6.79 -22.18 -1.82
CA ALA A 400 -6.63 -20.92 -2.54
C ALA A 400 -6.21 -21.14 -4.00
N THR A 401 -5.30 -22.09 -4.23
CA THR A 401 -4.83 -22.47 -5.57
C THR A 401 -5.93 -23.12 -6.40
N ALA A 402 -6.68 -24.06 -5.82
CA ALA A 402 -7.81 -24.71 -6.48
C ALA A 402 -8.93 -23.72 -6.83
N ALA A 403 -9.24 -22.77 -5.93
CA ALA A 403 -10.20 -21.70 -6.21
C ALA A 403 -9.73 -20.80 -7.37
N TRP A 404 -8.44 -20.45 -7.44
CA TRP A 404 -7.88 -19.75 -8.59
C TRP A 404 -7.96 -20.58 -9.88
N MET A 405 -7.64 -21.87 -9.84
CA MET A 405 -7.74 -22.75 -11.02
C MET A 405 -9.18 -22.87 -11.51
N ARG A 406 -10.16 -22.94 -10.60
CA ARG A 406 -11.59 -22.89 -10.94
C ARG A 406 -11.97 -21.54 -11.57
N TYR A 407 -11.43 -20.44 -11.06
CA TYR A 407 -11.62 -19.10 -11.62
C TYR A 407 -10.99 -18.96 -13.02
N ALA A 408 -9.82 -19.55 -13.23
CA ALA A 408 -9.09 -19.55 -14.50
C ALA A 408 -9.86 -20.21 -15.66
N LEU A 409 -10.93 -20.97 -15.36
CA LEU A 409 -11.83 -21.51 -16.37
C LEU A 409 -12.70 -20.43 -17.06
N GLY A 410 -12.79 -19.22 -16.49
CA GLY A 410 -13.46 -18.07 -17.12
C GLY A 410 -14.98 -18.20 -17.24
N VAL A 411 -15.60 -19.07 -16.44
CA VAL A 411 -17.05 -19.32 -16.40
C VAL A 411 -17.53 -19.47 -14.96
N ASP A 412 -18.65 -18.86 -14.61
CA ASP A 412 -19.23 -18.93 -13.26
C ASP A 412 -20.11 -20.20 -13.09
N GLU A 413 -20.70 -20.38 -11.91
CA GLU A 413 -21.57 -21.53 -11.62
C GLU A 413 -22.89 -21.51 -12.42
N ALA A 414 -23.27 -20.37 -13.00
CA ALA A 414 -24.41 -20.24 -13.90
C ALA A 414 -24.04 -20.47 -15.38
N GLY A 415 -22.77 -20.76 -15.67
CA GLY A 415 -22.25 -20.95 -17.02
C GLY A 415 -21.99 -19.65 -17.79
N LYS A 416 -22.04 -18.49 -17.13
CA LYS A 416 -21.75 -17.20 -17.75
C LYS A 416 -20.24 -16.95 -17.76
N SER A 417 -19.72 -16.55 -18.92
CA SER A 417 -18.31 -16.22 -19.07
C SER A 417 -17.93 -14.86 -18.48
N TYR A 418 -16.68 -14.76 -18.05
CA TYR A 418 -16.02 -13.52 -17.62
C TYR A 418 -14.55 -13.51 -18.05
N ASP A 419 -13.95 -12.31 -18.07
CA ASP A 419 -12.53 -12.13 -18.34
C ASP A 419 -11.70 -12.43 -17.10
N LEU A 420 -10.53 -13.04 -17.28
CA LEU A 420 -9.64 -13.34 -16.14
C LEU A 420 -8.93 -12.08 -15.62
N ARG A 421 -8.82 -11.04 -16.47
CA ARG A 421 -8.12 -9.79 -16.15
C ARG A 421 -6.71 -10.07 -15.64
N ASP A 422 -5.99 -10.89 -16.39
CA ASP A 422 -4.64 -11.34 -16.09
C ASP A 422 -3.75 -11.13 -17.32
N PRO A 423 -2.49 -10.67 -17.18
CA PRO A 423 -1.58 -10.50 -18.31
C PRO A 423 -1.34 -11.79 -19.10
N ARG A 424 -1.58 -12.95 -18.50
CA ARG A 424 -1.41 -14.27 -19.11
C ARG A 424 -2.74 -14.93 -19.47
N GLU A 425 -3.83 -14.18 -19.53
CA GLU A 425 -5.17 -14.70 -19.82
C GLU A 425 -5.24 -15.51 -21.13
N ALA A 426 -4.60 -15.03 -22.20
CA ALA A 426 -4.60 -15.73 -23.48
C ALA A 426 -3.89 -17.10 -23.37
N GLU A 427 -2.76 -17.14 -22.68
CA GLU A 427 -2.00 -18.37 -22.44
C GLU A 427 -2.78 -19.35 -21.58
N ILE A 428 -3.40 -18.89 -20.49
CA ILE A 428 -4.28 -19.70 -19.63
C ILE A 428 -5.40 -20.33 -20.46
N LYS A 429 -6.08 -19.53 -21.29
CA LYS A 429 -7.15 -20.01 -22.18
C LYS A 429 -6.64 -21.06 -23.18
N THR A 430 -5.45 -20.87 -23.74
CA THR A 430 -4.81 -21.86 -24.63
C THR A 430 -4.48 -23.17 -23.91
N VAL A 431 -3.88 -23.10 -22.73
CA VAL A 431 -3.53 -24.28 -21.92
C VAL A 431 -4.77 -25.09 -21.55
N LEU A 432 -5.89 -24.44 -21.27
CA LEU A 432 -7.13 -25.08 -20.83
C LEU A 432 -8.10 -25.46 -21.95
N ALA A 433 -7.84 -25.09 -23.20
CA ALA A 433 -8.82 -25.21 -24.30
C ALA A 433 -9.34 -26.65 -24.51
N ASP A 434 -8.44 -27.62 -24.49
CA ASP A 434 -8.73 -29.04 -24.75
C ASP A 434 -8.62 -29.92 -23.50
N VAL A 435 -8.49 -29.32 -22.32
CA VAL A 435 -8.37 -30.04 -21.05
C VAL A 435 -9.76 -30.43 -20.57
N PRO A 436 -10.04 -31.73 -20.34
CA PRO A 436 -11.31 -32.16 -19.76
C PRO A 436 -11.60 -31.45 -18.44
N ARG A 437 -12.87 -31.22 -18.13
CA ARG A 437 -13.32 -30.62 -16.86
C ARG A 437 -13.16 -31.60 -15.70
N ASP A 438 -11.91 -31.86 -15.36
CA ASP A 438 -11.44 -32.80 -14.36
C ASP A 438 -10.34 -32.13 -13.53
N GLY A 439 -10.43 -32.27 -12.21
CA GLY A 439 -9.55 -31.56 -11.29
C GLY A 439 -8.07 -31.92 -11.45
N GLU A 440 -7.78 -33.21 -11.67
CA GLU A 440 -6.41 -33.70 -11.86
C GLU A 440 -5.82 -33.15 -13.17
N ARG A 441 -6.57 -33.24 -14.27
CA ARG A 441 -6.10 -32.78 -15.58
C ARG A 441 -5.94 -31.27 -15.66
N ILE A 442 -6.86 -30.49 -15.11
CA ILE A 442 -6.76 -29.03 -15.05
C ILE A 442 -5.55 -28.62 -14.20
N SER A 443 -5.43 -29.22 -13.01
CA SER A 443 -4.31 -28.94 -12.10
C SER A 443 -2.97 -29.25 -12.78
N ALA A 444 -2.82 -30.42 -13.39
CA ALA A 444 -1.60 -30.80 -14.09
C ALA A 444 -1.26 -29.83 -15.23
N ALA A 445 -2.23 -29.50 -16.09
CA ALA A 445 -2.01 -28.58 -17.21
C ALA A 445 -1.52 -27.21 -16.75
N LEU A 446 -2.14 -26.63 -15.73
CA LEU A 446 -1.75 -25.30 -15.23
C LEU A 446 -0.41 -25.32 -14.48
N HIS A 447 -0.11 -26.37 -13.73
CA HIS A 447 1.19 -26.53 -13.05
C HIS A 447 2.35 -26.69 -14.05
N GLU A 448 2.16 -27.48 -15.10
CA GLU A 448 3.23 -27.87 -16.02
C GLU A 448 3.49 -26.80 -17.10
N HIS A 449 2.45 -26.14 -17.59
CA HIS A 449 2.59 -25.26 -18.76
C HIS A 449 2.79 -23.78 -18.43
N LEU A 450 2.31 -23.29 -17.29
CA LEU A 450 2.37 -21.85 -17.01
C LEU A 450 3.67 -21.40 -16.35
N GLN A 451 4.64 -22.25 -15.99
CA GLN A 451 5.99 -21.86 -15.53
C GLN A 451 6.11 -20.84 -14.35
N PHE A 452 5.01 -20.32 -13.79
CA PHE A 452 5.01 -19.40 -12.63
C PHE A 452 4.75 -20.12 -11.32
N VAL A 453 4.30 -21.37 -11.38
CA VAL A 453 4.23 -22.24 -10.21
C VAL A 453 5.63 -22.77 -9.94
N PRO A 454 6.18 -22.58 -8.72
CA PRO A 454 7.52 -23.07 -8.38
C PRO A 454 7.67 -24.57 -8.65
N ARG A 455 8.81 -24.95 -9.24
CA ARG A 455 9.13 -26.35 -9.58
C ARG A 455 9.02 -27.29 -8.38
N SER A 456 9.40 -26.83 -7.19
CA SER A 456 9.26 -27.57 -5.94
C SER A 456 7.81 -27.97 -5.65
N LEU A 457 6.82 -27.12 -5.95
CA LEU A 457 5.41 -27.45 -5.80
C LEU A 457 4.94 -28.39 -6.91
N VAL A 458 5.40 -28.19 -8.15
CA VAL A 458 5.09 -29.08 -9.29
C VAL A 458 5.59 -30.50 -9.03
N GLU A 459 6.75 -30.66 -8.39
CA GLU A 459 7.33 -31.98 -8.09
C GLU A 459 6.80 -32.59 -6.77
N HIS A 460 6.07 -31.82 -5.94
CA HIS A 460 5.56 -32.28 -4.66
C HIS A 460 4.22 -33.03 -4.81
N ALA A 461 4.22 -34.36 -4.57
CA ALA A 461 3.06 -35.24 -4.79
C ALA A 461 1.84 -34.83 -3.95
N GLU A 462 2.00 -34.67 -2.64
CA GLU A 462 0.90 -34.32 -1.72
C GLU A 462 0.29 -32.95 -2.07
N TRP A 463 1.09 -32.01 -2.58
CA TRP A 463 0.59 -30.70 -3.01
C TRP A 463 -0.33 -30.87 -4.22
N ARG A 464 0.15 -31.55 -5.26
CA ARG A 464 -0.62 -31.78 -6.49
C ARG A 464 -1.91 -32.56 -6.21
N GLU A 465 -1.82 -33.61 -5.42
CA GLU A 465 -2.97 -34.44 -5.02
C GLU A 465 -4.00 -33.61 -4.25
N THR A 466 -3.55 -32.79 -3.28
CA THR A 466 -4.46 -31.94 -2.50
C THR A 466 -5.14 -30.88 -3.37
N VAL A 467 -4.40 -30.19 -4.25
CA VAL A 467 -4.98 -29.18 -5.16
C VAL A 467 -5.96 -29.84 -6.13
N ALA A 468 -5.59 -30.95 -6.75
CA ALA A 468 -6.43 -31.68 -7.70
C ALA A 468 -7.72 -32.19 -7.05
N ALA A 469 -7.64 -32.75 -5.84
CA ALA A 469 -8.79 -33.26 -5.11
C ALA A 469 -9.78 -32.12 -4.76
N ILE A 470 -9.28 -31.00 -4.23
CA ILE A 470 -10.14 -29.84 -3.93
C ILE A 470 -10.75 -29.27 -5.21
N LEU A 471 -9.97 -29.14 -6.29
CA LEU A 471 -10.49 -28.65 -7.57
C LEU A 471 -11.56 -29.58 -8.15
N GLY A 472 -11.35 -30.90 -8.07
CA GLY A 472 -12.36 -31.90 -8.47
C GLY A 472 -13.65 -31.74 -7.68
N ASP A 473 -13.55 -31.62 -6.35
CA ASP A 473 -14.71 -31.36 -5.50
C ASP A 473 -15.43 -30.06 -5.85
N ILE A 474 -14.70 -28.99 -6.19
CA ILE A 474 -15.30 -27.71 -6.63
C ILE A 474 -16.06 -27.89 -7.95
N LEU A 475 -15.52 -28.66 -8.89
CA LEU A 475 -16.14 -28.92 -10.19
C LEU A 475 -17.39 -29.80 -10.07
N ASP A 476 -17.36 -30.80 -9.20
CA ASP A 476 -18.44 -31.77 -9.04
C ASP A 476 -19.59 -31.26 -8.16
N LYS A 477 -19.26 -30.58 -7.06
CA LYS A 477 -20.23 -30.18 -6.00
C LYS A 477 -20.53 -28.68 -6.01
N GLY A 478 -19.73 -27.88 -6.70
CA GLY A 478 -19.78 -26.42 -6.66
C GLY A 478 -18.99 -25.83 -5.49
N ILE A 479 -18.46 -24.62 -5.67
CA ILE A 479 -17.57 -23.97 -4.69
C ILE A 479 -18.24 -23.78 -3.32
N GLY A 480 -19.54 -23.46 -3.29
CA GLY A 480 -20.27 -23.23 -2.03
C GLY A 480 -20.33 -24.47 -1.14
N ALA A 481 -20.50 -25.66 -1.71
CA ALA A 481 -20.52 -26.91 -0.97
C ALA A 481 -19.13 -27.25 -0.41
N VAL A 482 -18.08 -27.01 -1.20
CA VAL A 482 -16.69 -27.19 -0.77
C VAL A 482 -16.35 -26.23 0.37
N ILE A 483 -16.69 -24.96 0.25
CA ILE A 483 -16.45 -23.97 1.30
C ILE A 483 -17.17 -24.34 2.61
N LEU A 484 -18.40 -24.86 2.53
CA LEU A 484 -19.12 -25.34 3.72
C LEU A 484 -18.36 -26.50 4.40
N ALA A 485 -17.95 -27.51 3.62
CA ALA A 485 -17.17 -28.63 4.14
C ALA A 485 -15.80 -28.20 4.70
N GLU A 486 -15.14 -27.24 4.05
CA GLU A 486 -13.88 -26.66 4.53
C GLU A 486 -14.06 -25.86 5.82
N SER A 487 -15.25 -25.32 6.09
CA SER A 487 -15.54 -24.56 7.31
C SER A 487 -15.79 -25.40 8.56
N ASP A 488 -15.85 -26.73 8.39
CA ASP A 488 -16.02 -27.72 9.47
C ASP A 488 -14.71 -28.45 9.84
N ILE A 489 -13.61 -28.20 9.09
CA ILE A 489 -12.25 -28.69 9.36
C ILE A 489 -11.50 -27.66 10.18
#